data_AF-A0A849PFM1-F1
#
_entry.id   AF-A0A849PFM1-F1
#
_cell.length_a   1.000
_cell.length_b   1.000
_cell.length_c   1.000
_cell.angle_alpha   90.00
_cell.angle_beta   90.00
_cell.angle_gamma   90.00
#
_symmetry.space_group_name_H-M   'P 1'
#
loop_
_entity.id
_entity.type
_entity.pdbx_description
1 polymer ?
#
loop_
_entity_poly.entity_id
_entity_poly.type
_entity_poly.pdbx_seq_one_letter_code
_entity_poly.pdbx_strand_id
1 'polypeptide(L)'
;MKRQIYRQLPGFNCGECGYTNCTQFAAALVAGEVKTTSCPFLLQDRFKESNEQVNEILSGKTWDAVEDAEDAEEEAEIIGLIDHLAADFVLSPLRGEPSCREDLHPFDIGIRADIGDILRYRPWGCPITHFAEVLAVAPGIFTVHVVGPLHRLGSEMDWTDAGLCMVVGFEGVVTRGDMPDVGATVRFLPEHCMMGKVHAGVIVHSEGDRVRIEGIDLKVW
;
A
#
# COMPACT_ATOMS: atom_id res chain seq x y z
N MET A 1 0.90 0.44 23.15
CA MET A 1 0.17 1.63 22.64
C MET A 1 0.49 1.98 21.18
N LYS A 2 1.68 2.50 20.81
CA LYS A 2 1.97 2.92 19.41
C LYS A 2 1.71 1.82 18.36
N ARG A 3 2.23 0.61 18.59
CA ARG A 3 2.03 -0.54 17.68
C ARG A 3 0.54 -0.93 17.55
N GLN A 4 -0.20 -0.89 18.66
CA GLN A 4 -1.65 -1.16 18.67
C GLN A 4 -2.42 -0.12 17.87
N ILE A 5 -2.10 1.18 18.03
CA ILE A 5 -2.72 2.24 17.22
C ILE A 5 -2.37 2.07 15.74
N TYR A 6 -1.10 1.84 15.41
CA TYR A 6 -0.67 1.65 14.03
C TYR A 6 -1.46 0.57 13.31
N ARG A 7 -1.71 -0.58 13.97
CA ARG A 7 -2.51 -1.69 13.43
C ARG A 7 -3.95 -1.31 13.08
N GLN A 8 -4.50 -0.30 13.75
CA GLN A 8 -5.86 0.20 13.52
C GLN A 8 -5.90 1.37 12.53
N LEU A 9 -4.76 1.85 12.06
CA LEU A 9 -4.73 2.87 11.03
C LEU A 9 -4.96 2.26 9.64
N PRO A 10 -5.44 3.04 8.67
CA PRO A 10 -5.66 2.55 7.30
C PRO A 10 -4.42 1.96 6.60
N GLY A 11 -3.20 2.20 7.11
CA GLY A 11 -1.97 1.63 6.56
C GLY A 11 -1.53 2.17 5.20
N PHE A 12 -2.27 3.12 4.61
CA PHE A 12 -2.03 3.57 3.23
C PHE A 12 -0.73 4.33 3.00
N ASN A 13 -0.10 4.86 4.05
CA ASN A 13 1.08 5.73 3.95
C ASN A 13 0.95 6.88 2.92
N CYS A 14 -0.29 7.21 2.52
CA CYS A 14 -0.60 8.28 1.58
C CYS A 14 -0.05 9.62 2.03
N GLY A 15 0.03 9.76 3.34
CA GLY A 15 0.02 11.01 3.99
C GLY A 15 -1.16 11.86 3.51
N GLU A 16 -2.28 11.93 4.24
CA GLU A 16 -3.19 13.10 4.13
C GLU A 16 -3.22 13.95 5.44
N CYS A 17 -2.99 13.31 6.58
CA CYS A 17 -2.79 13.89 7.93
C CYS A 17 -1.55 14.78 8.31
N GLY A 18 -0.78 15.38 7.40
CA GLY A 18 0.54 15.98 7.64
C GLY A 18 1.80 15.09 7.87
N TYR A 19 1.70 13.77 8.12
CA TYR A 19 2.86 12.91 8.42
C TYR A 19 3.35 12.08 7.22
N THR A 20 4.64 11.69 7.21
CA THR A 20 5.30 10.94 6.13
C THR A 20 4.75 9.52 5.95
N ASN A 21 4.36 8.87 7.04
CA ASN A 21 3.75 7.54 7.01
C ASN A 21 2.84 7.32 8.23
N CYS A 22 2.04 6.26 8.19
CA CYS A 22 1.11 5.91 9.26
C CYS A 22 1.83 5.59 10.58
N THR A 23 3.08 5.12 10.55
CA THR A 23 3.89 4.88 11.75
C THR A 23 4.23 6.18 12.48
N GLN A 24 4.57 7.25 11.75
CA GLN A 24 4.79 8.57 12.34
C GLN A 24 3.48 9.19 12.84
N PHE A 25 2.39 9.06 12.08
CA PHE A 25 1.08 9.53 12.54
C PHE A 25 0.65 8.83 13.84
N ALA A 26 0.84 7.51 13.95
CA ALA A 26 0.57 6.77 15.18
C ALA A 26 1.41 7.27 16.36
N ALA A 27 2.69 7.62 16.14
CA ALA A 27 3.54 8.18 17.19
C ALA A 27 3.00 9.54 17.69
N ALA A 28 2.58 10.42 16.77
CA ALA A 28 2.03 11.72 17.11
C ALA A 28 0.66 11.62 17.82
N LEU A 29 -0.18 10.63 17.45
CA LEU A 29 -1.42 10.33 18.16
C LEU A 29 -1.14 9.95 19.63
N VAL A 30 -0.18 9.05 19.86
CA VAL A 30 0.25 8.64 21.22
C VAL A 30 0.79 9.83 22.02
N ALA A 31 1.53 10.74 21.37
CA ALA A 31 2.06 11.94 21.99
C ALA A 31 1.00 13.02 22.26
N GLY A 32 -0.23 12.86 21.76
CA GLY A 32 -1.31 13.84 21.89
C GLY A 32 -1.10 15.10 21.03
N GLU A 33 -0.16 15.08 20.10
CA GLU A 33 0.17 16.21 19.20
C GLU A 33 -0.89 16.39 18.10
N VAL A 34 -1.61 15.31 17.78
CA VAL A 34 -2.61 15.26 16.71
C VAL A 34 -3.83 14.43 17.15
N LYS A 35 -4.95 14.61 16.46
CA LYS A 35 -6.20 13.87 16.70
C LYS A 35 -6.47 12.86 15.58
N THR A 36 -7.27 11.84 15.87
CA THR A 36 -7.75 10.85 14.87
C THR A 36 -8.44 11.52 13.69
N THR A 37 -9.14 12.64 13.93
CA THR A 37 -9.79 13.47 12.91
C THR A 37 -8.85 14.08 11.87
N SER A 38 -7.54 14.10 12.12
CA SER A 38 -6.55 14.59 11.15
C SER A 38 -6.30 13.61 10.01
N CYS A 39 -6.67 12.32 10.16
CA CYS A 39 -6.64 11.37 9.06
C CYS A 39 -8.02 11.33 8.37
N PRO A 40 -8.17 11.85 7.13
CA PRO A 40 -9.47 11.85 6.47
C PRO A 40 -9.96 10.43 6.15
N PHE A 41 -9.04 9.48 5.96
CA PHE A 41 -9.41 8.08 5.71
C PHE A 41 -9.98 7.40 6.95
N LEU A 42 -9.45 7.70 8.14
CA LEU A 42 -9.94 7.12 9.39
C LEU A 42 -11.36 7.60 9.75
N LEU A 43 -11.83 8.67 9.09
CA LEU A 43 -13.20 9.18 9.22
C LEU A 43 -14.21 8.52 8.27
N GLN A 44 -13.74 7.67 7.35
CA GLN A 44 -14.62 6.98 6.41
C GLN A 44 -15.35 5.81 7.09
N ASP A 45 -16.57 5.51 6.65
CA ASP A 45 -17.40 4.44 7.22
C ASP A 45 -16.68 3.08 7.25
N ARG A 46 -15.87 2.77 6.22
CA ARG A 46 -15.09 1.53 6.13
C ARG A 46 -14.00 1.37 7.22
N PHE A 47 -13.70 2.45 7.96
CA PHE A 47 -12.73 2.46 9.07
C PHE A 47 -13.37 2.87 10.40
N LYS A 48 -14.70 2.89 10.48
CA LYS A 48 -15.42 3.35 11.69
C LYS A 48 -15.03 2.55 12.93
N GLU A 49 -15.03 1.22 12.83
CA GLU A 49 -14.65 0.33 13.94
C GLU A 49 -13.19 0.55 14.34
N SER A 50 -12.27 0.61 13.38
CA SER A 50 -10.86 0.87 13.66
C SER A 50 -10.65 2.23 14.34
N ASN A 51 -11.39 3.27 13.93
CA ASN A 51 -11.34 4.58 14.58
C ASN A 51 -11.84 4.54 16.03
N GLU A 52 -12.95 3.83 16.29
CA GLU A 52 -13.45 3.60 17.64
C GLU A 52 -12.37 2.92 18.51
N GLN A 53 -11.74 1.86 18.00
CA GLN A 53 -10.65 1.16 18.68
C GLN A 53 -9.43 2.05 18.95
N VAL A 54 -9.01 2.90 17.99
CA VAL A 54 -7.92 3.87 18.21
C VAL A 54 -8.26 4.83 19.36
N ASN A 55 -9.49 5.37 19.38
CA ASN A 55 -9.90 6.31 20.42
C ASN A 55 -10.00 5.64 21.80
N GLU A 56 -10.42 4.37 21.87
CA GLU A 56 -10.42 3.59 23.11
C GLU A 56 -9.00 3.39 23.64
N ILE A 57 -8.06 2.97 22.80
CA ILE A 57 -6.64 2.81 23.16
C ILE A 57 -6.05 4.15 23.67
N LEU A 58 -6.35 5.26 22.98
CA LEU A 58 -5.89 6.60 23.38
C LEU A 58 -6.52 7.08 24.70
N SER A 59 -7.72 6.63 25.04
CA SER A 59 -8.41 6.99 26.28
C SER A 59 -7.85 6.29 27.53
N GLY A 60 -6.87 5.39 27.38
CA GLY A 60 -6.28 4.64 28.49
C GLY A 60 -7.18 3.52 29.03
N LYS A 61 -8.27 3.21 28.34
CA LYS A 61 -9.01 1.96 28.57
C LYS A 61 -8.17 0.83 27.99
N THR A 62 -7.50 0.07 28.85
CA THR A 62 -6.81 -1.15 28.44
C THR A 62 -7.85 -2.17 28.01
N TRP A 63 -7.71 -2.67 26.78
CA TRP A 63 -8.28 -3.94 26.41
C TRP A 63 -7.32 -5.01 26.96
N ASP A 64 -7.76 -5.79 27.94
CA ASP A 64 -6.96 -6.87 28.57
C ASP A 64 -6.77 -8.10 27.65
N ALA A 65 -7.01 -7.95 26.34
CA ALA A 65 -6.75 -9.00 25.37
C ALA A 65 -5.66 -8.48 24.44
N VAL A 66 -4.47 -9.09 24.57
CA VAL A 66 -3.43 -9.33 23.54
C VAL A 66 -2.08 -9.34 24.26
N GLU A 67 -1.89 -10.28 25.19
CA GLU A 67 -0.55 -10.84 25.42
C GLU A 67 -0.32 -12.09 24.54
N ASP A 68 -1.39 -12.67 23.96
CA ASP A 68 -1.35 -13.90 23.14
C ASP A 68 -1.58 -13.70 21.62
N ALA A 69 -1.66 -12.47 21.09
CA ALA A 69 -2.05 -12.26 19.67
C ALA A 69 -0.89 -12.13 18.67
N GLU A 70 0.35 -12.46 19.05
CA GLU A 70 1.41 -12.64 18.04
C GLU A 70 1.20 -13.95 17.26
N ASP A 71 0.74 -15.02 17.91
CA ASP A 71 0.47 -16.30 17.27
C ASP A 71 -0.86 -16.33 16.48
N ALA A 72 -1.86 -15.55 16.89
CA ALA A 72 -3.17 -15.50 16.23
C ALA A 72 -3.16 -14.69 14.90
N GLU A 73 -2.17 -13.82 14.69
CA GLU A 73 -2.06 -12.97 13.48
C GLU A 73 -1.45 -13.72 12.28
N GLU A 74 -0.59 -14.72 12.51
CA GLU A 74 -0.01 -15.56 11.45
C GLU A 74 -1.08 -16.47 10.80
N GLU A 75 -2.08 -16.91 11.56
CA GLU A 75 -3.14 -17.82 11.08
C GLU A 75 -4.41 -17.11 10.56
N ALA A 76 -4.53 -15.80 10.75
CA ALA A 76 -5.70 -15.07 10.27
C ALA A 76 -5.76 -15.08 8.73
N GLU A 77 -6.95 -15.25 8.16
CA GLU A 77 -7.15 -15.17 6.72
C GLU A 77 -6.85 -13.75 6.20
N ILE A 78 -6.21 -13.62 5.03
CA ILE A 78 -5.88 -12.33 4.42
C ILE A 78 -7.03 -11.94 3.51
N ILE A 79 -7.85 -10.98 3.94
CA ILE A 79 -9.07 -10.58 3.23
C ILE A 79 -8.94 -9.16 2.67
N GLY A 80 -9.31 -8.97 1.40
CA GLY A 80 -9.43 -7.65 0.79
C GLY A 80 -10.54 -6.81 1.44
N LEU A 81 -10.25 -5.54 1.69
CA LEU A 81 -11.14 -4.57 2.33
C LEU A 81 -12.41 -4.29 1.51
N ILE A 82 -12.29 -4.15 0.18
CA ILE A 82 -13.41 -3.72 -0.68
C ILE A 82 -14.10 -4.89 -1.38
N ASP A 83 -13.36 -5.94 -1.74
CA ASP A 83 -13.91 -7.08 -2.47
C ASP A 83 -14.15 -8.32 -1.61
N HIS A 84 -13.66 -8.31 -0.36
CA HIS A 84 -13.84 -9.41 0.59
C HIS A 84 -13.31 -10.75 0.09
N LEU A 85 -12.37 -10.73 -0.86
CA LEU A 85 -11.72 -11.92 -1.38
C LEU A 85 -10.53 -12.31 -0.52
N ALA A 86 -10.25 -13.60 -0.45
CA ALA A 86 -9.03 -14.12 0.16
C ALA A 86 -7.83 -13.90 -0.77
N ALA A 87 -6.73 -13.44 -0.19
CA ALA A 87 -5.41 -13.39 -0.80
C ALA A 87 -4.55 -14.52 -0.23
N ASP A 88 -3.67 -15.05 -1.08
CA ASP A 88 -2.70 -16.08 -0.71
C ASP A 88 -1.60 -15.47 0.19
N PHE A 89 -1.23 -14.21 -0.04
CA PHE A 89 -0.22 -13.50 0.75
C PHE A 89 -0.37 -11.98 0.70
N VAL A 90 0.30 -11.30 1.65
CA VAL A 90 0.52 -9.84 1.65
C VAL A 90 1.88 -9.55 1.01
N LEU A 91 1.88 -8.61 0.05
CA LEU A 91 3.11 -8.11 -0.57
C LEU A 91 3.48 -6.76 0.02
N SER A 92 4.61 -6.72 0.71
CA SER A 92 5.19 -5.52 1.32
C SER A 92 6.34 -4.94 0.49
N PRO A 93 6.70 -3.66 0.69
CA PRO A 93 7.86 -3.05 0.06
C PRO A 93 9.14 -3.83 0.30
N LEU A 94 10.10 -3.75 -0.63
CA LEU A 94 11.45 -4.24 -0.36
C LEU A 94 12.06 -3.51 0.84
N ARG A 95 13.04 -4.15 1.50
CA ARG A 95 13.66 -3.61 2.72
C ARG A 95 14.22 -2.21 2.49
N GLY A 96 13.68 -1.24 3.23
CA GLY A 96 14.08 0.17 3.17
C GLY A 96 13.40 0.99 2.08
N GLU A 97 12.49 0.41 1.29
CA GLU A 97 11.75 1.11 0.26
C GLU A 97 10.40 1.64 0.77
N PRO A 98 9.90 2.77 0.22
CA PRO A 98 8.66 3.40 0.69
C PRO A 98 7.38 2.68 0.23
N SER A 99 7.46 1.94 -0.89
CA SER A 99 6.35 1.18 -1.47
C SER A 99 6.88 -0.08 -2.15
N CYS A 100 6.00 -1.03 -2.48
CA CYS A 100 6.31 -2.03 -3.48
C CYS A 100 6.71 -1.31 -4.78
N ARG A 101 7.61 -1.91 -5.55
CA ARG A 101 7.93 -1.40 -6.88
C ARG A 101 6.79 -1.81 -7.82
N GLU A 102 6.35 -0.87 -8.64
CA GLU A 102 5.37 -1.10 -9.68
C GLU A 102 6.01 -0.87 -11.04
N ASP A 103 5.76 -1.78 -11.98
CA ASP A 103 6.10 -1.56 -13.39
C ASP A 103 4.87 -1.02 -14.11
N LEU A 104 5.00 0.18 -14.66
CA LEU A 104 3.95 0.90 -15.35
C LEU A 104 4.17 0.84 -16.86
N HIS A 105 3.13 0.47 -17.59
CA HIS A 105 3.01 0.68 -19.01
C HIS A 105 2.00 1.81 -19.28
N PRO A 106 2.44 3.02 -19.65
CA PRO A 106 1.52 4.08 -20.07
C PRO A 106 0.80 3.70 -21.36
N PHE A 107 -0.50 3.94 -21.44
CA PHE A 107 -1.23 3.78 -22.70
C PHE A 107 -0.88 4.85 -23.72
N ASP A 108 -0.46 6.03 -23.25
CA ASP A 108 0.09 7.06 -24.12
C ASP A 108 1.59 6.80 -24.40
N ILE A 109 1.86 6.35 -25.63
CA ILE A 109 3.21 6.06 -26.12
C ILE A 109 4.12 7.28 -26.21
N GLY A 110 3.55 8.49 -26.10
CA GLY A 110 4.27 9.76 -26.10
C GLY A 110 4.90 10.12 -24.76
N ILE A 111 4.52 9.46 -23.67
CA ILE A 111 5.04 9.74 -22.33
C ILE A 111 6.54 9.43 -22.27
N ARG A 112 7.29 10.40 -21.76
CA ARG A 112 8.74 10.31 -21.50
C ARG A 112 8.98 10.83 -20.09
N ALA A 113 9.87 10.16 -19.38
CA ALA A 113 10.31 10.53 -18.04
C ALA A 113 11.71 9.96 -17.82
N ASP A 114 12.49 10.65 -17.00
CA ASP A 114 13.80 10.24 -16.53
C ASP A 114 13.73 9.71 -15.09
N ILE A 115 14.78 9.03 -14.64
CA ILE A 115 14.89 8.57 -13.25
C ILE A 115 14.84 9.78 -12.31
N GLY A 116 13.99 9.71 -11.28
CA GLY A 116 13.72 10.77 -10.32
C GLY A 116 12.53 11.66 -10.69
N ASP A 117 12.02 11.58 -11.92
CA ASP A 117 10.80 12.30 -12.30
C ASP A 117 9.58 11.75 -11.55
N ILE A 118 8.61 12.63 -11.32
CA ILE A 118 7.32 12.26 -10.75
C ILE A 118 6.30 12.09 -11.86
N LEU A 119 5.66 10.92 -11.88
CA LEU A 119 4.51 10.63 -12.73
C LEU A 119 3.22 10.73 -11.93
N ARG A 120 2.26 11.52 -12.44
CA ARG A 120 0.86 11.44 -12.04
C ARG A 120 0.13 10.49 -12.99
N TYR A 121 -0.49 9.44 -12.46
CA TYR A 121 -1.22 8.48 -13.28
C TYR A 121 -2.43 7.91 -12.54
N ARG A 122 -3.30 7.24 -13.31
CA ARG A 122 -4.32 6.36 -12.74
C ARG A 122 -4.06 4.94 -13.24
N PRO A 123 -3.91 3.94 -12.35
CA PRO A 123 -3.86 2.56 -12.78
C PRO A 123 -5.19 2.16 -13.43
N TRP A 124 -5.13 1.40 -14.50
CA TRP A 124 -6.31 0.83 -15.13
C TRP A 124 -7.05 -0.07 -14.14
N GLY A 125 -8.35 0.16 -13.95
CA GLY A 125 -9.17 -0.53 -12.95
C GLY A 125 -9.18 0.08 -11.53
N CYS A 126 -8.09 0.69 -11.03
CA CYS A 126 -8.06 1.36 -9.70
C CYS A 126 -8.45 2.85 -9.72
N PRO A 127 -9.53 3.31 -9.04
CA PRO A 127 -10.02 4.71 -9.09
C PRO A 127 -9.11 5.74 -8.42
N ILE A 128 -8.03 5.31 -7.79
CA ILE A 128 -7.13 6.18 -7.04
C ILE A 128 -6.09 6.78 -7.97
N THR A 129 -5.96 8.11 -7.95
CA THR A 129 -4.84 8.79 -8.61
C THR A 129 -3.55 8.52 -7.83
N HIS A 130 -2.52 8.07 -8.53
CA HIS A 130 -1.21 7.78 -7.98
C HIS A 130 -0.23 8.87 -8.40
N PHE A 131 0.71 9.15 -7.51
CA PHE A 131 1.94 9.83 -7.86
C PHE A 131 3.08 8.88 -7.53
N ALA A 132 4.02 8.74 -8.45
CA ALA A 132 5.13 7.83 -8.28
C ALA A 132 6.42 8.40 -8.84
N GLU A 133 7.52 8.16 -8.12
CA GLU A 133 8.87 8.52 -8.54
C GLU A 133 9.44 7.42 -9.43
N VAL A 134 10.01 7.80 -10.58
CA VAL A 134 10.62 6.87 -11.53
C VAL A 134 11.97 6.39 -11.01
N LEU A 135 12.14 5.08 -10.87
CA LEU A 135 13.37 4.44 -10.42
C LEU A 135 14.20 3.91 -11.58
N ALA A 136 13.53 3.44 -12.63
CA ALA A 136 14.16 2.89 -13.81
C ALA A 136 13.27 3.08 -15.04
N VAL A 137 13.91 3.20 -16.20
CA VAL A 137 13.27 3.35 -17.50
C VAL A 137 13.72 2.20 -18.40
N ALA A 138 12.76 1.41 -18.86
CA ALA A 138 12.94 0.39 -19.88
C ALA A 138 12.02 0.70 -21.08
N PRO A 139 12.25 0.10 -22.27
CA PRO A 139 11.38 0.33 -23.42
C PRO A 139 9.91 0.08 -23.11
N GLY A 140 9.13 1.16 -23.03
CA GLY A 140 7.69 1.12 -22.75
C GLY A 140 7.31 0.87 -21.29
N ILE A 141 8.27 0.76 -20.36
CA ILE A 141 8.02 0.46 -18.95
C ILE A 141 8.76 1.44 -18.05
N PHE A 142 8.06 1.95 -17.04
CA PHE A 142 8.64 2.70 -15.93
C PHE A 142 8.52 1.89 -14.65
N THR A 143 9.63 1.59 -13.99
CA THR A 143 9.60 1.04 -12.63
C THR A 143 9.54 2.20 -11.65
N VAL A 144 8.58 2.19 -10.73
CA VAL A 144 8.29 3.33 -9.87
C VAL A 144 8.10 2.96 -8.39
N HIS A 145 8.29 3.93 -7.51
CA HIS A 145 7.77 3.92 -6.14
C HIS A 145 6.58 4.85 -6.01
N VAL A 146 5.46 4.35 -5.49
CA VAL A 146 4.29 5.18 -5.18
C VAL A 146 4.62 6.02 -3.95
N VAL A 147 4.58 7.34 -4.11
CA VAL A 147 4.95 8.32 -3.07
C VAL A 147 3.73 9.02 -2.47
N GLY A 148 2.52 8.56 -2.80
CA GLY A 148 1.25 9.14 -2.35
C GLY A 148 0.97 10.52 -2.96
N PRO A 149 -0.18 11.16 -2.67
CA PRO A 149 -0.45 12.52 -3.12
C PRO A 149 0.62 13.52 -2.62
N LEU A 150 1.40 14.02 -3.57
CA LEU A 150 2.62 14.80 -3.33
C LEU A 150 2.41 16.26 -2.92
N HIS A 151 1.18 16.74 -2.75
CA HIS A 151 0.88 18.12 -2.33
C HIS A 151 1.40 18.47 -0.90
N ARG A 152 2.29 17.67 -0.32
CA ARG A 152 2.32 17.45 1.12
C ARG A 152 3.63 17.68 1.87
N LEU A 153 4.56 18.42 1.28
CA LEU A 153 5.63 19.07 2.06
C LEU A 153 5.81 20.55 1.73
N GLY A 154 4.81 21.19 1.11
CA GLY A 154 4.91 22.61 0.72
C GLY A 154 5.85 22.88 -0.46
N SER A 155 6.28 21.82 -1.18
CA SER A 155 7.03 21.94 -2.42
C SER A 155 6.06 22.08 -3.60
N GLU A 156 6.20 23.16 -4.37
CA GLU A 156 5.80 23.16 -5.78
C GLU A 156 6.65 22.09 -6.48
N MET A 157 6.13 20.87 -6.56
CA MET A 157 6.81 19.75 -7.20
C MET A 157 6.21 19.57 -8.59
N ASP A 158 7.07 19.63 -9.60
CA ASP A 158 6.69 19.36 -10.97
C ASP A 158 6.41 17.86 -11.14
N TRP A 159 5.38 17.55 -11.93
CA TRP A 159 5.03 16.18 -12.28
C TRP A 159 4.55 16.12 -13.72
N THR A 160 4.75 14.95 -14.34
CA THR A 160 4.29 14.66 -15.69
C THR A 160 2.99 13.85 -15.62
N ASP A 161 1.97 14.29 -16.36
CA ASP A 161 0.73 13.52 -16.46
C ASP A 161 0.92 12.33 -17.40
N ALA A 162 1.02 11.13 -16.84
CA ALA A 162 1.09 9.90 -17.63
C ALA A 162 -0.31 9.34 -17.95
N GLY A 163 -1.39 9.96 -17.42
CA GLY A 163 -2.76 9.59 -17.72
C GLY A 163 -3.12 8.18 -17.22
N LEU A 164 -3.73 7.36 -18.09
CA LEU A 164 -4.04 5.97 -17.77
C LEU A 164 -2.81 5.08 -18.02
N CYS A 165 -2.41 4.33 -17.01
CA CYS A 165 -1.35 3.34 -17.11
C CYS A 165 -1.86 1.96 -16.73
N MET A 166 -1.32 0.92 -17.37
CA MET A 166 -1.44 -0.44 -16.90
C MET A 166 -0.30 -0.73 -15.92
N VAL A 167 -0.62 -1.19 -14.72
CA VAL A 167 0.39 -1.79 -13.84
C VAL A 167 0.61 -3.20 -14.36
N VAL A 168 1.81 -3.51 -14.83
CA VAL A 168 2.12 -4.80 -15.48
C VAL A 168 2.95 -5.71 -14.58
N GLY A 169 3.55 -5.17 -13.53
CA GLY A 169 4.31 -5.95 -12.57
C GLY A 169 4.40 -5.31 -11.20
N PHE A 170 4.61 -6.17 -10.19
CA PHE A 170 4.92 -5.80 -8.83
C PHE A 170 6.20 -6.50 -8.38
N GLU A 171 6.97 -5.83 -7.54
CA GLU A 171 8.09 -6.43 -6.82
C GLU A 171 8.08 -5.99 -5.36
N GLY A 172 8.30 -6.97 -4.46
CA GLY A 172 8.26 -6.77 -3.02
C GLY A 172 8.69 -8.02 -2.26
N VAL A 173 8.39 -8.03 -0.96
CA VAL A 173 8.60 -9.20 -0.08
C VAL A 173 7.27 -9.72 0.46
N VAL A 174 7.15 -11.03 0.59
CA VAL A 174 6.03 -11.68 1.27
C VAL A 174 6.26 -11.56 2.77
N THR A 175 5.33 -10.91 3.47
CA THR A 175 5.41 -10.71 4.93
C THR A 175 4.40 -11.54 5.70
N ARG A 176 3.38 -12.06 5.02
CA ARG A 176 2.34 -12.91 5.60
C ARG A 176 1.72 -13.77 4.51
N GLY A 177 1.34 -14.99 4.86
CA GLY A 177 0.85 -16.00 3.92
C GLY A 177 1.98 -16.89 3.38
N ASP A 178 1.63 -17.78 2.46
CA ASP A 178 2.56 -18.77 1.93
C ASP A 178 3.46 -18.19 0.84
N MET A 179 4.72 -18.61 0.84
CA MET A 179 5.65 -18.29 -0.24
C MET A 179 5.24 -19.00 -1.54
N PRO A 180 5.01 -18.26 -2.64
CA PRO A 180 4.55 -18.88 -3.87
C PRO A 180 5.70 -19.38 -4.76
N ASP A 181 5.43 -20.43 -5.53
CA ASP A 181 6.33 -20.98 -6.54
C ASP A 181 6.36 -20.14 -7.83
N VAL A 182 7.49 -20.15 -8.53
CA VAL A 182 7.59 -19.55 -9.87
C VAL A 182 6.63 -20.25 -10.84
N GLY A 183 5.86 -19.45 -11.58
CA GLY A 183 4.82 -19.90 -12.52
C GLY A 183 3.44 -20.05 -11.90
N ALA A 184 3.30 -19.92 -10.57
CA ALA A 184 2.00 -19.95 -9.92
C ALA A 184 1.17 -18.71 -10.27
N THR A 185 -0.12 -18.90 -10.56
CA THR A 185 -1.11 -17.83 -10.53
C THR A 185 -1.50 -17.58 -9.08
N VAL A 186 -1.38 -16.34 -8.64
CA VAL A 186 -1.56 -15.96 -7.24
C VAL A 186 -2.61 -14.87 -7.08
N ARG A 187 -3.18 -14.79 -5.89
CA ARG A 187 -3.96 -13.68 -5.37
C ARG A 187 -3.16 -13.02 -4.25
N PHE A 188 -2.90 -11.73 -4.34
CA PHE A 188 -2.08 -11.04 -3.33
C PHE A 188 -2.69 -9.69 -2.94
N LEU A 189 -2.40 -9.25 -1.73
CA LEU A 189 -2.79 -7.95 -1.23
C LEU A 189 -1.55 -7.07 -1.04
N PRO A 190 -1.36 -6.01 -1.85
CA PRO A 190 -0.29 -5.04 -1.59
C PRO A 190 -0.56 -4.30 -0.26
N GLU A 191 0.43 -4.26 0.63
CA GLU A 191 0.28 -3.78 2.01
C GLU A 191 -0.30 -2.35 2.11
N HIS A 192 0.12 -1.46 1.22
CA HIS A 192 -0.27 -0.04 1.26
C HIS A 192 -1.32 0.34 0.20
N CYS A 193 -2.03 -0.63 -0.40
CA CYS A 193 -3.05 -0.35 -1.39
C CYS A 193 -4.22 0.45 -0.79
N MET A 194 -4.43 1.69 -1.26
CA MET A 194 -5.54 2.55 -0.81
C MET A 194 -6.94 1.98 -1.11
N MET A 195 -7.03 1.14 -2.13
CA MET A 195 -8.26 0.43 -2.46
C MET A 195 -8.47 -0.80 -1.56
N GLY A 196 -7.40 -1.35 -0.98
CA GLY A 196 -7.44 -2.57 -0.17
C GLY A 196 -8.07 -3.75 -0.92
N LYS A 197 -7.87 -3.83 -2.23
CA LYS A 197 -8.46 -4.86 -3.08
C LYS A 197 -7.42 -5.95 -3.37
N VAL A 198 -7.86 -7.20 -3.43
CA VAL A 198 -6.97 -8.29 -3.85
C VAL A 198 -6.62 -8.14 -5.34
N HIS A 199 -5.35 -8.35 -5.65
CA HIS A 199 -4.79 -8.38 -7.00
C HIS A 199 -4.53 -9.82 -7.40
N ALA A 200 -4.50 -10.11 -8.69
CA ALA A 200 -4.05 -11.37 -9.24
C ALA A 200 -2.84 -11.18 -10.15
N GLY A 201 -2.02 -12.21 -10.32
CA GLY A 201 -0.88 -12.20 -11.23
C GLY A 201 -0.18 -13.55 -11.29
N VAL A 202 0.96 -13.60 -11.97
CA VAL A 202 1.81 -14.78 -12.10
C VAL A 202 3.18 -14.49 -11.50
N ILE A 203 3.69 -15.39 -10.67
CA ILE A 203 5.05 -15.29 -10.13
C ILE A 203 6.06 -15.59 -11.23
N VAL A 204 6.94 -14.63 -11.52
CA VAL A 204 8.03 -14.79 -12.50
C VAL A 204 9.40 -14.91 -11.84
N HIS A 205 9.50 -14.58 -10.55
CA HIS A 205 10.70 -14.76 -9.73
C HIS A 205 10.31 -14.92 -8.25
N SER A 206 10.99 -15.83 -7.53
CA SER A 206 10.81 -16.07 -6.10
C SER A 206 12.15 -16.51 -5.50
N GLU A 207 12.70 -15.71 -4.59
CA GLU A 207 13.96 -16.00 -3.89
C GLU A 207 13.91 -15.46 -2.45
N GLY A 208 14.08 -16.34 -1.46
CA GLY A 208 13.94 -15.95 -0.05
C GLY A 208 12.53 -15.47 0.24
N ASP A 209 12.39 -14.25 0.77
CA ASP A 209 11.09 -13.58 0.97
C ASP A 209 10.68 -12.69 -0.23
N ARG A 210 11.55 -12.53 -1.24
CA ARG A 210 11.33 -11.62 -2.37
C ARG A 210 10.62 -12.32 -3.52
N VAL A 211 9.61 -11.65 -4.07
CA VAL A 211 8.89 -12.12 -5.27
C VAL A 211 8.76 -11.02 -6.31
N ARG A 212 8.69 -11.43 -7.58
CA ARG A 212 8.27 -10.60 -8.71
C ARG A 212 7.03 -11.22 -9.34
N ILE A 213 6.02 -10.38 -9.53
CA ILE A 213 4.70 -10.76 -10.04
C ILE A 213 4.47 -9.98 -11.34
N GLU A 214 4.03 -10.64 -12.39
CA GLU A 214 3.66 -10.02 -13.67
C GLU A 214 2.26 -10.45 -14.11
N GLY A 215 1.72 -9.80 -15.14
CA GLY A 215 0.37 -10.11 -15.64
C GLY A 215 -0.71 -9.70 -14.63
N ILE A 216 -0.53 -8.52 -14.03
CA ILE A 216 -1.37 -8.02 -12.95
C ILE A 216 -2.80 -7.75 -13.42
N ASP A 217 -3.77 -8.25 -12.67
CA ASP A 217 -5.19 -7.93 -12.85
C ASP A 217 -5.83 -7.56 -11.49
N LEU A 218 -6.75 -6.60 -11.53
CA LEU A 218 -7.62 -6.28 -10.40
C LEU A 218 -8.90 -7.12 -10.42
N LYS A 219 -9.18 -7.85 -11.50
CA LYS A 219 -10.23 -8.85 -11.54
C LYS A 219 -9.65 -10.17 -11.06
N VAL A 220 -10.08 -10.56 -9.88
CA VAL A 220 -9.74 -11.84 -9.28
C VAL A 220 -10.91 -12.78 -9.57
N TRP A 221 -10.64 -13.87 -10.28
CA TRP A 221 -11.61 -14.89 -10.66
C TRP A 221 -11.47 -16.13 -9.79
#